data_AF-A0A5E4JWM7-F1
#
_entry.id   AF-A0A5E4JWM7-F1
#
_cell.length_a   1.000
_cell.length_b   1.000
_cell.length_c   1.000
_cell.angle_alpha   90.00
_cell.angle_beta   90.00
_cell.angle_gamma   90.00
#
_symmetry.space_group_name_H-M   'P 1'
#
loop_
_entity.id
_entity.type
_entity.pdbx_description
1 polymer ?
#
loop_
_entity_poly.entity_id
_entity_poly.type
_entity_poly.pdbx_seq_one_letter_code
_entity_poly.pdbx_strand_id
1 'polypeptide(L)'
;MPQEQINININDGEPFFAHEATVNFTPTQLTLDFKCITPRTDPRGKKPSFQLKHNVIMLEPWHAKSLVGVLNSVIQKYEEEFGKIQKPKSLEKAEKKQKEFMKKAGEQHPDIPTYMG
;
A
#
# COMPACT_ATOMS: atom_id res chain seq x y z
N MET A 1 -38.03 -9.07 28.41
CA MET A 1 -36.98 -10.10 28.22
C MET A 1 -35.67 -9.51 28.74
N PRO A 2 -34.92 -10.21 29.62
CA PRO A 2 -33.63 -9.72 30.08
C PRO A 2 -32.68 -9.60 28.89
N GLN A 3 -32.00 -8.46 28.75
CA GLN A 3 -30.99 -8.22 27.71
C GLN A 3 -29.73 -9.01 28.08
N GLU A 4 -29.58 -10.20 27.49
CA GLU A 4 -28.32 -10.94 27.54
C GLU A 4 -27.22 -10.12 26.84
N GLN A 5 -26.14 -9.87 27.57
CA GLN A 5 -24.97 -9.19 27.02
C GLN A 5 -24.22 -10.15 26.09
N ILE A 6 -24.13 -9.79 24.81
CA ILE A 6 -23.36 -10.54 23.82
C ILE A 6 -21.88 -10.39 24.18
N ASN A 7 -21.23 -11.51 24.49
CA ASN A 7 -19.79 -11.55 24.72
C ASN A 7 -19.06 -11.59 23.38
N ILE A 8 -18.45 -10.48 22.97
CA ILE A 8 -17.71 -10.36 21.71
C ILE A 8 -16.23 -10.60 22.01
N ASN A 9 -15.64 -11.61 21.36
CA ASN A 9 -14.21 -11.83 21.38
C ASN A 9 -13.58 -11.17 20.14
N ILE A 10 -12.68 -10.22 20.36
CA ILE A 10 -12.02 -9.46 19.29
C ILE A 10 -10.59 -9.98 19.15
N ASN A 11 -10.20 -10.32 17.93
CA ASN A 11 -8.83 -10.69 17.59
C ASN A 11 -8.24 -9.62 16.66
N ASP A 12 -7.51 -8.67 17.24
CA ASP A 12 -7.03 -7.46 16.54
C ASP A 12 -5.70 -7.65 15.77
N GLY A 13 -5.03 -8.80 15.93
CA GLY A 13 -3.69 -9.00 15.40
C GLY A 13 -2.65 -7.99 15.92
N GLU A 14 -1.43 -8.01 15.35
CA GLU A 14 -0.42 -6.99 15.67
C GLU A 14 -0.59 -5.79 14.71
N PRO A 15 -0.81 -4.56 15.22
CA PRO A 15 -0.82 -3.38 14.36
C PRO A 15 0.56 -3.20 13.72
N PHE A 16 0.59 -2.90 12.42
CA PHE A 16 1.84 -2.69 11.71
C PHE A 16 1.72 -1.57 10.68
N PHE A 17 2.86 -0.96 10.36
CA PHE A 17 2.94 0.07 9.34
C PHE A 17 3.06 -0.55 7.95
N ALA A 18 2.12 -0.26 7.05
CA ALA A 18 2.16 -0.71 5.67
C ALA A 18 2.90 0.31 4.79
N HIS A 19 3.97 -0.13 4.12
CA HIS A 19 4.71 0.70 3.16
C HIS A 19 4.02 0.68 1.79
N GLU A 20 3.39 -0.45 1.47
CA GLU A 20 2.72 -0.70 0.20
C GLU A 20 1.33 -1.28 0.45
N ALA A 21 0.37 -0.84 -0.37
CA ALA A 21 -0.96 -1.42 -0.44
C ALA A 21 -1.22 -1.86 -1.89
N THR A 22 -1.58 -3.12 -2.08
CA THR A 22 -2.00 -3.67 -3.37
C THR A 22 -3.50 -3.92 -3.34
N VAL A 23 -4.19 -3.51 -4.39
CA VAL A 23 -5.63 -3.72 -4.52
C VAL A 23 -5.89 -4.61 -5.72
N ASN A 24 -6.53 -5.75 -5.49
CA ASN A 24 -6.96 -6.68 -6.53
C ASN A 24 -8.47 -6.89 -6.42
N PHE A 25 -9.11 -7.26 -7.52
CA PHE A 25 -10.53 -7.58 -7.53
C PHE A 25 -10.84 -8.79 -8.39
N THR A 26 -11.91 -9.47 -8.00
CA THR A 26 -12.65 -10.48 -8.74
C THR A 26 -14.12 -10.01 -8.76
N PRO A 27 -14.98 -10.60 -9.61
CA PRO A 27 -16.40 -10.20 -9.65
C PRO A 27 -17.13 -10.32 -8.30
N THR A 28 -16.68 -11.22 -7.42
CA THR A 28 -17.31 -11.49 -6.13
C THR A 28 -16.60 -10.85 -4.95
N GLN A 29 -15.32 -10.48 -5.11
CA GLN A 29 -14.49 -10.09 -3.98
C GLN A 29 -13.42 -9.08 -4.38
N LEU A 30 -13.22 -8.08 -3.53
CA LEU A 30 -12.11 -7.14 -3.56
C LEU A 30 -11.12 -7.48 -2.44
N THR A 31 -9.83 -7.48 -2.76
CA THR A 31 -8.76 -7.85 -1.85
C THR A 31 -7.81 -6.68 -1.69
N LEU A 32 -7.67 -6.20 -0.45
CA LEU A 32 -6.71 -5.18 -0.04
C LEU A 32 -5.56 -5.88 0.69
N ASP A 33 -4.37 -5.78 0.14
CA ASP A 33 -3.17 -6.42 0.65
C ASP A 33 -2.19 -5.35 1.14
N PHE A 34 -1.90 -5.35 2.44
CA PHE A 34 -0.98 -4.42 3.08
C PHE A 34 0.35 -5.12 3.39
N LYS A 35 1.45 -4.55 2.89
CA LYS A 35 2.80 -5.11 3.05
C LYS A 35 3.74 -4.13 3.74
N CYS A 36 4.56 -4.68 4.61
CA CYS A 36 5.66 -4.01 5.26
C CYS A 36 6.93 -4.82 5.02
N ILE A 37 7.82 -4.27 4.20
CA ILE A 37 9.08 -4.93 3.85
C ILE A 37 10.20 -4.14 4.50
N THR A 38 10.85 -4.74 5.50
CA THR A 38 11.97 -4.12 6.20
C THR A 38 13.26 -4.90 5.93
N PRO A 39 14.28 -4.27 5.32
CA PRO A 39 15.59 -4.90 5.22
C PRO A 39 16.21 -5.00 6.62
N ARG A 40 16.66 -6.18 7.00
CA ARG A 40 17.39 -6.44 8.24
C ARG A 40 18.73 -7.07 7.93
N THR A 41 19.77 -6.51 8.51
CA THR A 41 21.10 -7.14 8.53
C THR A 41 21.15 -8.07 9.74
N ASP A 42 21.24 -9.38 9.50
CA ASP A 42 21.46 -10.31 10.60
C ASP A 42 22.87 -10.09 11.18
N PRO A 43 23.01 -9.74 12.47
CA PRO A 43 24.30 -9.50 13.10
C PRO A 43 25.20 -10.76 13.10
N ARG A 44 24.63 -11.97 12.97
CA ARG A 44 25.39 -13.23 12.93
C ARG A 44 25.84 -13.61 11.52
N GLY A 45 25.02 -13.29 10.52
CA GLY A 45 25.19 -13.80 9.16
C GLY A 45 25.87 -12.83 8.19
N LYS A 46 25.94 -11.52 8.48
CA LYS A 46 26.29 -10.45 7.51
C LYS A 46 25.51 -10.52 6.17
N LYS A 47 24.46 -11.34 6.10
CA LYS A 47 23.60 -11.49 4.93
C LYS A 47 22.43 -10.54 5.09
N PRO A 48 22.09 -9.76 4.05
CA PRO A 48 20.85 -9.01 4.05
C PRO A 48 19.68 -9.99 4.04
N SER A 49 18.72 -9.79 4.95
CA SER A 49 17.46 -10.52 5.01
C SER A 49 16.31 -9.53 4.92
N PHE A 50 15.17 -9.93 4.35
CA PHE A 50 13.97 -9.11 4.33
C PHE A 50 12.96 -9.69 5.31
N GLN A 51 12.45 -8.86 6.21
CA GLN A 51 11.30 -9.22 7.03
C GLN A 51 10.05 -8.67 6.36
N LEU A 52 9.09 -9.54 6.07
CA LEU A 52 7.79 -9.19 5.53
C LEU A 52 6.72 -9.33 6.62
N LYS A 53 6.02 -8.23 6.94
CA LYS A 53 4.70 -8.30 7.59
C LYS A 53 3.62 -8.08 6.53
N HIS A 54 2.58 -8.90 6.57
CA HIS A 54 1.56 -8.94 5.53
C HIS A 54 0.20 -9.24 6.15
N ASN A 55 -0.80 -8.41 5.83
CA ASN A 55 -2.18 -8.62 6.25
C ASN A 55 -3.12 -8.29 5.10
N VAL A 56 -4.15 -9.13 4.94
CA VAL A 56 -5.07 -9.08 3.81
C VAL A 56 -6.49 -8.86 4.31
N ILE A 57 -7.14 -7.84 3.76
CA ILE A 57 -8.56 -7.57 3.99
C ILE A 57 -9.33 -7.96 2.74
N MET A 58 -10.30 -8.85 2.92
CA MET A 58 -11.19 -9.31 1.86
C MET A 58 -12.57 -8.69 2.06
N LEU A 59 -13.08 -8.02 1.03
CA LEU A 59 -14.34 -7.29 1.07
C LEU A 59 -15.20 -7.69 -0.13
N GLU A 60 -16.51 -7.65 0.02
CA GLU A 60 -17.38 -7.69 -1.15
C GLU A 60 -17.38 -6.33 -1.87
N PRO A 61 -17.64 -6.29 -3.19
CA PRO A 61 -17.66 -5.03 -3.95
C PRO A 61 -18.59 -3.96 -3.38
N TRP A 62 -19.74 -4.37 -2.83
CA TRP A 62 -20.67 -3.46 -2.18
C TRP A 62 -20.07 -2.79 -0.93
N HIS A 63 -19.46 -3.58 -0.06
CA HIS A 63 -18.79 -3.11 1.15
C HIS A 63 -17.58 -2.23 0.82
N ALA A 64 -16.81 -2.57 -0.23
CA ALA A 64 -15.70 -1.75 -0.70
C ALA A 64 -16.17 -0.36 -1.16
N LYS A 65 -17.33 -0.25 -1.82
CA LYS A 65 -17.91 1.04 -2.21
C LYS A 65 -18.25 1.90 -0.99
N SER A 66 -18.85 1.29 0.03
CA SER A 66 -19.15 1.98 1.30
C SER A 66 -17.87 2.43 2.01
N LEU A 67 -16.83 1.59 2.01
CA LEU A 67 -15.53 1.92 2.59
C LEU A 67 -14.92 3.18 1.97
N VAL A 68 -14.97 3.31 0.64
CA VAL A 68 -14.51 4.53 -0.06
C VAL A 68 -15.28 5.76 0.40
N GLY A 69 -16.60 5.65 0.59
CA GLY A 69 -17.42 6.75 1.09
C GLY A 69 -16.99 7.21 2.49
N VAL A 70 -16.76 6.25 3.40
CA VAL A 70 -16.28 6.55 4.76
C VAL A 70 -14.88 7.17 4.72
N LEU A 71 -13.95 6.61 3.96
CA LEU A 71 -12.59 7.13 3.83
C LEU A 71 -12.57 8.57 3.31
N ASN A 72 -13.36 8.87 2.28
CA ASN A 72 -13.47 10.24 1.76
C ASN A 72 -13.99 11.22 2.81
N SER A 73 -15.00 10.82 3.59
CA SER A 73 -15.53 11.68 4.66
C SER A 73 -14.51 11.99 5.76
N VAL A 74 -13.66 11.01 6.10
CA VAL A 74 -12.60 11.19 7.10
C VAL A 74 -11.49 12.09 6.55
N ILE A 75 -11.10 11.90 5.29
CA ILE A 75 -10.10 12.75 4.62
C ILE A 75 -10.60 14.20 4.56
N GLN A 76 -11.85 14.43 4.18
CA GLN A 76 -12.43 15.78 4.13
C GLN A 76 -12.37 16.49 5.48
N LYS A 77 -12.79 15.81 6.55
CA LYS A 77 -12.69 16.35 7.92
C LYS A 77 -11.25 16.67 8.30
N TYR A 78 -10.31 15.78 7.97
CA TYR A 78 -8.89 16.02 8.21
C TYR A 78 -8.39 17.26 7.47
N GLU A 79 -8.78 17.43 6.21
CA GLU A 79 -8.38 18.59 5.41
C GLU A 79 -9.02 19.91 5.88
N GLU A 80 -10.23 19.86 6.44
CA GLU A 80 -10.89 21.00 7.07
C GLU A 80 -10.17 21.44 8.36
N GLU A 81 -9.69 20.50 9.17
CA GLU A 81 -9.01 20.79 10.45
C GLU A 81 -7.53 21.15 10.28
N PHE A 82 -6.79 20.41 9.45
CA PHE A 82 -5.33 20.51 9.34
C PHE A 82 -4.84 21.13 8.04
N GLY A 83 -5.76 21.43 7.11
CA GLY A 83 -5.45 21.93 5.78
C GLY A 83 -5.24 20.82 4.75
N LYS A 84 -5.18 21.22 3.48
CA LYS A 84 -5.10 20.28 2.34
C LYS A 84 -3.88 19.40 2.40
N ILE A 85 -4.07 18.11 2.11
CA ILE A 85 -2.98 17.14 2.01
C ILE A 85 -2.19 17.45 0.74
N GLN A 86 -1.01 18.06 0.90
CA GLN A 86 -0.11 18.36 -0.20
C GLN A 86 0.97 17.30 -0.33
N LYS A 87 1.30 16.95 -1.57
CA LYS A 87 2.43 16.08 -1.85
C LYS A 87 3.73 16.79 -1.44
N PRO A 88 4.65 16.11 -0.71
CA PRO A 88 5.96 16.67 -0.41
C PRO A 88 6.72 17.09 -1.68
N LYS A 89 7.29 18.31 -1.68
CA LYS A 89 8.12 18.83 -2.78
C LYS A 89 9.30 17.91 -3.14
N SER A 90 9.80 17.13 -2.17
CA SER A 90 10.84 16.12 -2.38
C SER A 90 10.39 14.99 -3.30
N LEU A 91 9.15 14.52 -3.17
CA LEU A 91 8.58 13.49 -4.04
C LEU A 91 8.36 14.01 -5.46
N GLU A 92 7.89 15.24 -5.61
CA GLU A 92 7.72 15.86 -6.95
C GLU A 92 9.05 15.99 -7.70
N LYS A 93 10.12 16.37 -6.99
CA LYS A 93 11.48 16.42 -7.57
C LYS A 93 11.98 15.04 -7.97
N ALA A 94 11.73 14.02 -7.15
CA ALA A 94 12.10 12.64 -7.45
C ALA A 94 11.38 12.12 -8.71
N GLU A 95 10.07 12.39 -8.84
CA GLU A 95 9.28 11.99 -10.00
C GLU A 95 9.72 12.68 -11.29
N LYS A 96 10.07 13.97 -11.24
CA LYS A 96 10.62 14.70 -12.39
C LYS A 96 11.94 14.07 -12.85
N LYS A 97 12.86 13.80 -11.91
CA LYS A 97 14.13 13.13 -12.21
C LYS A 97 13.93 11.73 -12.80
N GLN A 98 12.98 10.96 -12.28
CA GLN A 98 12.67 9.62 -12.79
C GLN A 98 12.10 9.67 -14.22
N LYS A 99 11.19 10.62 -14.50
CA LYS A 99 10.66 10.82 -15.86
C LYS A 99 11.74 11.27 -16.85
N GLU A 100 12.63 12.16 -16.43
CA GLU A 100 13.78 12.58 -17.26
C GLU A 100 14.75 11.42 -17.53
N PHE A 101 15.00 10.58 -16.51
CA PHE A 101 15.84 9.39 -16.66
C PHE A 101 15.22 8.36 -17.62
N MET A 102 13.91 8.11 -17.51
CA MET A 102 13.18 7.21 -18.43
C MET A 102 13.14 7.74 -19.87
N LYS A 103 13.02 9.07 -20.06
CA LYS A 103 13.09 9.67 -21.40
C LYS A 103 14.48 9.51 -22.03
N LYS A 104 15.55 9.78 -21.26
CA LYS A 104 16.93 9.59 -21.72
C LYS A 104 17.26 8.11 -21.99
N ALA A 105 16.70 7.19 -21.22
CA ALA A 105 16.85 5.75 -21.45
C ALA A 105 16.10 5.27 -22.71
N GLY A 106 14.94 5.86 -23.03
CA GLY A 106 14.20 5.57 -24.26
C GLY A 106 14.83 6.18 -25.53
N GLU A 107 15.59 7.26 -25.41
CA GLU A 107 16.34 7.89 -26.51
C GLU A 107 17.66 7.17 -26.82
N GLN A 108 18.20 6.37 -25.89
CA GLN A 108 19.42 5.58 -26.06
C GLN A 108 19.09 4.12 -26.37
N HIS A 109 18.63 3.84 -27.59
CA HIS A 109 18.71 2.49 -28.17
C HIS A 109 19.81 2.45 -29.25
N PRO A 110 21.04 2.01 -28.93
CA PRO A 110 21.84 1.20 -29.83
C PRO A 110 21.65 -0.28 -29.45
N ASP A 111 21.15 -1.08 -30.40
CA ASP A 111 21.19 -2.54 -30.46
C ASP A 111 21.28 -3.34 -29.15
N ILE A 112 20.13 -3.89 -28.71
CA ILE A 112 20.10 -4.97 -27.73
C ILE A 112 20.17 -6.29 -28.52
N PRO A 113 21.21 -7.13 -28.39
CA PRO A 113 21.24 -8.43 -29.05
C PRO A 113 20.20 -9.35 -28.43
N THR A 114 19.26 -9.83 -29.25
CA THR A 114 18.26 -10.81 -28.85
C THR A 114 18.92 -12.18 -28.65
N TYR A 115 19.32 -12.49 -27.42
CA TYR A 115 19.73 -13.85 -27.03
C TYR A 115 18.60 -14.56 -26.29
N MET A 116 17.50 -14.82 -26.99
CA MET A 116 16.53 -15.89 -26.71
C MET A 116 15.74 -16.10 -28.00
N GLY A 117 16.33 -16.93 -28.87
CA GLY A 117 15.65 -17.61 -29.96
C GLY A 117 15.77 -19.10 -29.73
#